data_AF-A0A927PP78-F1
#
_entry.id   AF-A0A927PP78-F1
#
_cell.length_a   1.000
_cell.length_b   1.000
_cell.length_c   1.000
_cell.angle_alpha   90.00
_cell.angle_beta   90.00
_cell.angle_gamma   90.00
#
_symmetry.space_group_name_H-M   'P 1'
#
loop_
_entity.id
_entity.type
_entity.pdbx_description
1 polymer ?
#
loop_
_entity_poly.entity_id
_entity_poly.type
_entity_poly.pdbx_seq_one_letter_code
_entity_poly.pdbx_strand_id
1 'polypeptide(L)'
;MRSTMGAVLASMLLAPVPAVAACKVSRILELPVTMAGRRPMVTAQLGGRDVRFILDSGAFYSTISRANAAEFGLKVSAMPPQFRVKGIGGDSTVGAAVTRDFTLGGVAIPKISFIVGGSDTGTAGLLGQNVLGLADVEYDLPHGVVRLMKTTDCGKANLAYWAGDKPMTILPLIEQAQSNFNPHTIATVELNGRKIRALFDTGAQTSLLSLEIAKQLGVTPTSPGVVAAGMGGGLGSRQVRSWYAPFERIDLGGEVIPKPKIHIAEIDLGRADLLVGVDFFLTHRVFVSNATNRMFFTYEGGPVFGLTPTGARDVAGKAIDLTDKAAQPTDAAGYSRRGAVLLSNRRVAEALADLDKAVAMAPDEGRYFHQRAMARLADRQMLPALADLDRAITLSPTDAEARLTRASLRIAGGDREGTKADLAAADAALAPSANGRLALGAMYGRVDMPAASAENYGQWLRTHRDDGKRGDALNGRCWALAQMGRDLDMALDDCNAALKLSPGNPAYLDSRGLVRLRRGELAAALADYDAALKIRPRQAWSLYARGIAAAKAGRADEARANRAAALAIDTRIGEQAKRIGLE
;
A
#
# COMPACT_ATOMS: atom_id res chain seq x y z
N MET A 1 89.61 -36.15 0.62
CA MET A 1 89.04 -36.27 -0.74
C MET A 1 87.84 -37.21 -0.70
N ARG A 2 86.67 -36.73 -1.15
CA ARG A 2 85.43 -37.46 -1.56
C ARG A 2 84.70 -38.25 -0.45
N SER A 3 83.67 -37.69 0.18
CA SER A 3 82.26 -37.54 -0.25
C SER A 3 81.44 -38.83 -0.24
N THR A 4 80.80 -39.13 0.89
CA THR A 4 79.60 -39.97 1.01
C THR A 4 78.37 -39.06 1.07
N MET A 5 77.57 -39.06 0.01
CA MET A 5 76.33 -38.30 -0.08
C MET A 5 75.20 -39.16 0.51
N GLY A 6 74.77 -38.83 1.74
CA GLY A 6 73.60 -39.43 2.38
C GLY A 6 72.33 -38.69 1.95
N ALA A 7 71.37 -39.40 1.38
CA ALA A 7 70.06 -38.87 1.03
C ALA A 7 69.24 -38.60 2.30
N VAL A 8 68.86 -37.34 2.53
CA VAL A 8 67.89 -36.94 3.55
C VAL A 8 66.49 -37.00 2.93
N LEU A 9 65.66 -37.94 3.37
CA LEU A 9 64.22 -37.91 3.10
C LEU A 9 63.62 -36.74 3.90
N ALA A 10 63.18 -35.69 3.19
CA ALA A 10 62.37 -34.64 3.76
C ALA A 10 60.91 -35.12 3.86
N SER A 11 60.49 -35.54 5.04
CA SER A 11 59.09 -35.79 5.36
C SER A 11 58.31 -34.47 5.37
N MET A 12 57.58 -34.17 4.29
CA MET A 12 56.61 -33.08 4.27
C MET A 12 55.47 -33.40 5.24
N LEU A 13 55.45 -32.72 6.38
CA LEU A 13 54.27 -32.62 7.24
C LEU A 13 53.19 -31.84 6.49
N LEU A 14 52.23 -32.57 5.89
CA LEU A 14 50.98 -32.00 5.43
C LEU A 14 50.23 -31.47 6.66
N ALA A 15 50.18 -30.15 6.81
CA ALA A 15 49.26 -29.52 7.75
C ALA A 15 47.81 -29.92 7.38
N PRO A 16 46.96 -30.29 8.34
CA PRO A 16 45.56 -30.58 8.05
C PRO A 16 44.92 -29.33 7.45
N VAL A 17 44.42 -29.45 6.23
CA VAL A 17 43.59 -28.41 5.60
C VAL A 17 42.37 -28.23 6.52
N PRO A 18 42.06 -27.00 7.00
CA PRO A 18 40.88 -26.81 7.81
C PRO A 18 39.66 -27.27 7.01
N ALA A 19 38.91 -28.21 7.57
CA ALA A 19 37.64 -28.65 6.98
C ALA A 19 36.77 -27.40 6.74
N VAL A 20 36.33 -27.19 5.51
CA VAL A 20 35.38 -26.12 5.19
C VAL A 20 34.14 -26.40 6.02
N ALA A 21 33.85 -25.57 7.02
CA ALA A 21 32.67 -25.73 7.84
C ALA A 21 31.43 -25.74 6.93
N ALA A 22 30.60 -26.77 7.06
CA ALA A 22 29.38 -26.89 6.27
C ALA A 22 28.46 -25.70 6.60
N CYS A 23 28.00 -24.98 5.58
CA CYS A 23 27.09 -23.85 5.74
C CYS A 23 25.86 -24.26 6.56
N LYS A 24 25.58 -23.50 7.62
CA LYS A 24 24.42 -23.70 8.50
C LYS A 24 23.44 -22.56 8.28
N VAL A 25 22.22 -22.91 7.88
CA VAL A 25 21.10 -21.98 7.76
C VAL A 25 20.10 -22.34 8.85
N SER A 26 19.81 -21.41 9.75
CA SER A 26 18.92 -21.63 10.89
C SER A 26 17.87 -20.54 10.95
N ARG A 27 16.62 -20.93 11.22
CA ARG A 27 15.50 -19.99 11.36
C ARG A 27 15.52 -19.37 12.75
N ILE A 28 15.55 -18.04 12.81
CA ILE A 28 15.43 -17.27 14.05
C ILE A 28 13.96 -17.01 14.36
N LEU A 29 13.21 -16.55 13.34
CA LEU A 29 11.83 -16.14 13.48
C LEU A 29 11.06 -16.46 12.20
N GLU A 30 9.80 -16.85 12.35
CA GLU A 30 8.84 -16.97 11.25
C GLU A 30 7.70 -15.98 11.47
N LEU A 31 7.41 -15.18 10.45
CA LEU A 31 6.38 -14.14 10.45
C LEU A 31 5.30 -14.55 9.45
N PRO A 32 4.12 -14.98 9.93
CA PRO A 32 2.97 -15.17 9.05
C PRO A 32 2.61 -13.83 8.40
N VAL A 33 2.56 -13.82 7.07
CA VAL A 33 2.17 -12.65 6.29
C VAL A 33 0.73 -12.80 5.81
N THR A 34 -0.08 -11.80 6.10
CA THR A 34 -1.41 -11.63 5.49
C THR A 34 -1.34 -10.49 4.48
N MET A 35 -2.30 -10.41 3.56
CA MET A 35 -2.34 -9.33 2.57
C MET A 35 -3.50 -8.38 2.84
N ALA A 36 -3.24 -7.08 2.83
CA ALA A 36 -4.25 -6.03 2.79
C ALA A 36 -4.17 -5.34 1.42
N GLY A 37 -4.86 -5.88 0.42
CA GLY A 37 -4.56 -5.59 -0.99
C GLY A 37 -3.11 -5.95 -1.30
N ARG A 38 -2.39 -5.09 -2.03
CA ARG A 38 -0.97 -5.31 -2.36
C ARG A 38 -0.02 -4.84 -1.26
N ARG A 39 -0.35 -5.09 0.00
CA ARG A 39 0.49 -4.74 1.14
C ARG A 39 0.72 -5.98 2.01
N PRO A 40 1.98 -6.43 2.16
CA PRO A 40 2.30 -7.54 3.05
C PRO A 40 2.21 -7.07 4.49
N MET A 41 1.35 -7.71 5.26
CA MET A 41 1.02 -7.34 6.64
C MET A 41 1.54 -8.38 7.61
N VAL A 42 2.25 -7.92 8.64
CA VAL A 42 2.63 -8.74 9.80
C VAL A 42 1.96 -8.21 11.06
N THR A 43 1.56 -9.14 11.94
CA THR A 43 1.01 -8.79 13.25
C THR A 43 2.13 -8.84 14.28
N ALA A 44 2.26 -7.76 15.03
CA ALA A 44 3.10 -7.64 16.21
C ALA A 44 2.21 -7.33 17.42
N GLN A 45 2.79 -7.31 18.61
CA GLN A 45 2.15 -6.82 19.81
C GLN A 45 2.88 -5.61 20.35
N LEU A 46 2.12 -4.60 20.75
CA LEU A 46 2.61 -3.37 21.34
C LEU A 46 1.73 -3.07 22.55
N GLY A 47 2.29 -3.04 23.76
CA GLY A 47 1.44 -2.86 24.95
C GLY A 47 0.55 -4.07 25.24
N GLY A 48 0.98 -5.28 24.85
CA GLY A 48 0.16 -6.51 24.90
C GLY A 48 -1.06 -6.54 23.95
N ARG A 49 -1.21 -5.54 23.07
CA ARG A 49 -2.30 -5.45 22.09
C ARG A 49 -1.76 -5.73 20.69
N ASP A 50 -2.53 -6.45 19.89
CA ASP A 50 -2.18 -6.72 18.50
C ASP A 50 -2.15 -5.43 17.66
N VAL A 51 -1.13 -5.34 16.82
CA VAL A 51 -0.86 -4.18 15.98
C VAL A 51 -0.30 -4.66 14.64
N ARG A 52 -0.85 -4.16 13.52
CA ARG A 52 -0.46 -4.61 12.18
C ARG A 52 0.50 -3.61 11.53
N PHE A 53 1.62 -4.11 11.02
CA PHE A 53 2.61 -3.34 10.27
C PHE A 53 2.71 -3.82 8.84
N ILE A 54 2.91 -2.90 7.90
CA ILE A 54 3.34 -3.24 6.55
C ILE A 54 4.81 -3.65 6.64
N LEU A 55 5.14 -4.80 6.06
CA LEU A 55 6.52 -5.23 5.94
C LEU A 55 7.18 -4.47 4.79
N ASP A 56 8.19 -3.66 5.09
CA ASP A 56 8.76 -2.69 4.15
C ASP A 56 10.29 -2.75 4.16
N SER A 57 10.84 -3.52 3.23
CA SER A 57 12.29 -3.65 3.02
C SER A 57 12.91 -2.39 2.41
N GLY A 58 12.12 -1.50 1.81
CA GLY A 58 12.56 -0.20 1.32
C GLY A 58 12.70 0.84 2.43
N ALA A 59 11.98 0.69 3.54
CA ALA A 59 12.06 1.57 4.69
C ALA A 59 13.36 1.34 5.49
N PHE A 60 14.22 2.35 5.52
CA PHE A 60 15.47 2.32 6.32
C PHE A 60 15.21 2.16 7.83
N TYR A 61 14.02 2.55 8.30
CA TYR A 61 13.61 2.45 9.69
C TYR A 61 12.12 2.15 9.81
N SER A 62 11.75 1.47 10.90
CA SER A 62 10.36 1.23 11.25
C SER A 62 9.66 2.54 11.59
N THR A 63 8.43 2.67 11.11
CA THR A 63 7.60 3.86 11.32
C THR A 63 6.31 3.49 12.04
N ILE A 64 5.72 4.46 12.72
CA ILE A 64 4.37 4.37 13.26
C ILE A 64 3.65 5.70 13.02
N SER A 65 2.37 5.65 12.63
CA SER A 65 1.60 6.86 12.44
C SER A 65 1.43 7.58 13.79
N ARG A 66 1.29 8.91 13.76
CA ARG A 66 1.05 9.69 14.98
C ARG A 66 -0.24 9.26 15.70
N ALA A 67 -1.26 8.88 14.92
CA ALA A 67 -2.52 8.37 15.42
C ALA A 67 -2.33 7.07 16.21
N ASN A 68 -1.61 6.10 15.65
CA ASN A 68 -1.31 4.84 16.32
C ASN A 68 -0.37 5.04 17.52
N ALA A 69 0.65 5.90 17.41
CA ALA A 69 1.51 6.21 18.56
C ALA A 69 0.70 6.73 19.75
N ALA A 70 -0.28 7.61 19.52
CA ALA A 70 -1.17 8.09 20.57
C ALA A 70 -2.09 6.97 21.11
N GLU A 71 -2.65 6.13 20.24
CA GLU A 71 -3.54 5.03 20.62
C GLU A 71 -2.87 3.97 21.50
N PHE A 72 -1.59 3.68 21.24
CA PHE A 72 -0.79 2.75 22.03
C PHE A 72 -0.02 3.44 23.17
N GLY A 73 -0.29 4.72 23.45
CA GLY A 73 0.30 5.45 24.57
C GLY A 73 1.82 5.68 24.45
N LEU A 74 2.37 5.67 23.23
CA LEU A 74 3.79 5.89 23.00
C LEU A 74 4.17 7.34 23.27
N LYS A 75 5.25 7.54 24.05
CA LYS A 75 5.85 8.85 24.26
C LYS A 75 6.62 9.26 23.01
N VAL A 76 6.10 10.27 22.32
CA VAL A 76 6.71 10.82 21.10
C VAL A 76 7.60 12.01 21.46
N SER A 77 8.90 11.85 21.27
CA SER A 77 9.87 12.94 21.38
C SER A 77 9.97 13.68 20.04
N ALA A 78 10.04 15.01 20.08
CA ALA A 78 10.30 15.80 18.89
C ALA A 78 11.72 15.53 18.38
N MET A 79 11.87 15.34 17.07
CA MET A 79 13.20 15.33 16.44
C MET A 79 13.63 16.76 16.10
N PRO A 80 14.95 17.03 15.96
CA PRO A 80 15.44 18.32 15.51
C PRO A 80 14.76 18.74 14.20
N PRO A 81 14.39 20.03 14.01
CA PRO A 81 13.65 20.47 12.82
C PRO A 81 14.33 20.18 11.47
N GLN A 82 15.66 20.01 11.49
CA GLN A 82 16.47 19.64 10.32
C GLN A 82 16.32 18.16 9.93
N PHE A 83 15.86 17.31 10.84
CA PHE A 83 15.64 15.89 10.58
C PHE A 83 14.27 15.69 9.94
N ARG A 84 14.28 15.43 8.64
CA ARG A 84 13.09 15.14 7.83
C ARG A 84 13.24 13.77 7.18
N VAL A 85 12.13 13.07 7.05
CA VAL A 85 12.08 11.80 6.32
C VAL A 85 11.45 12.05 4.97
N LYS A 86 12.16 11.66 3.91
CA LYS A 86 11.74 11.78 2.53
C LYS A 86 11.10 10.48 2.06
N GLY A 87 9.94 10.57 1.43
CA GLY A 87 9.31 9.44 0.73
C GLY A 87 8.63 9.87 -0.56
N ILE A 88 7.82 8.98 -1.15
CA ILE A 88 7.10 9.22 -2.42
C ILE A 88 6.20 10.47 -2.33
N GLY A 89 5.61 10.72 -1.16
CA GLY A 89 4.79 11.89 -0.89
C GLY A 89 5.57 13.13 -0.46
N GLY A 90 6.90 13.14 -0.57
CA GLY A 90 7.77 14.24 -0.17
C GLY A 90 8.32 14.13 1.25
N ASP A 91 8.72 15.27 1.82
CA ASP A 91 9.30 15.34 3.17
C ASP A 91 8.20 15.40 4.24
N SER A 92 8.38 14.66 5.33
CA SER A 92 7.55 14.76 6.54
C SER A 92 8.39 15.22 7.73
N THR A 93 7.78 16.05 8.59
CA THR A 93 8.29 16.21 9.96
C THR A 93 8.02 14.94 10.72
N VAL A 94 8.94 14.55 11.60
CA VAL A 94 8.86 13.29 12.34
C VAL A 94 9.21 13.48 13.81
N GLY A 95 8.62 12.67 14.66
CA GLY A 95 9.08 12.42 16.02
C GLY A 95 9.79 11.07 16.10
N ALA A 96 10.22 10.73 17.31
CA ALA A 96 10.72 9.40 17.62
C ALA A 96 10.01 8.86 18.86
N ALA A 97 9.67 7.58 18.84
CA ALA A 97 9.17 6.86 20.00
C ALA A 97 10.03 5.63 20.25
N VAL A 98 10.32 5.32 21.51
CA VAL A 98 11.07 4.13 21.91
C VAL A 98 10.23 3.34 22.90
N THR A 99 10.13 2.04 22.69
CA THR A 99 9.38 1.13 23.57
C THR A 99 10.16 -0.16 23.78
N ARG A 100 9.90 -0.79 24.93
CA ARG A 100 10.38 -2.14 25.28
C ARG A 100 9.27 -3.19 25.23
N ASP A 101 8.04 -2.72 25.10
CA ASP A 101 6.84 -3.56 25.05
C ASP A 101 6.48 -3.80 23.60
N PHE A 102 7.36 -4.51 22.88
CA PHE A 102 7.14 -4.89 21.50
C PHE A 102 7.50 -6.35 21.30
N THR A 103 6.56 -7.12 20.76
CA THR A 103 6.74 -8.54 20.48
C THR A 103 6.42 -8.80 19.02
N LEU A 104 7.30 -9.52 18.32
CA LEU A 104 7.13 -9.86 16.91
C LEU A 104 7.32 -11.37 16.74
N GLY A 105 6.32 -12.04 16.14
CA GLY A 105 6.33 -13.51 15.98
C GLY A 105 6.52 -14.27 17.30
N GLY A 106 5.96 -13.75 18.40
CA GLY A 106 6.09 -14.32 19.75
C GLY A 106 7.42 -14.03 20.45
N VAL A 107 8.34 -13.30 19.81
CA VAL A 107 9.63 -12.93 20.41
C VAL A 107 9.61 -11.47 20.85
N ALA A 108 9.89 -11.24 22.14
CA ALA A 108 10.02 -9.89 22.68
C ALA A 108 11.29 -9.22 22.12
N ILE A 109 11.13 -8.05 21.52
CA ILE A 109 12.25 -7.21 21.08
C ILE A 109 12.53 -6.21 22.20
N PRO A 110 13.69 -6.30 22.89
CA PRO A 110 13.92 -5.62 24.17
C PRO A 110 13.93 -4.09 24.06
N LYS A 111 14.17 -3.56 22.86
CA LYS A 111 14.11 -2.13 22.56
C LYS A 111 13.88 -1.94 21.07
N ILE A 112 12.74 -1.38 20.71
CA ILE A 112 12.46 -0.91 19.35
C ILE A 112 12.25 0.60 19.37
N SER A 113 12.73 1.26 18.32
CA SER A 113 12.46 2.67 18.08
C SER A 113 11.63 2.78 16.80
N PHE A 114 10.69 3.71 16.81
CA PHE A 114 9.89 4.07 15.65
C PHE A 114 10.12 5.53 15.30
N ILE A 115 10.20 5.80 14.00
CA ILE A 115 9.96 7.15 13.48
C ILE A 115 8.45 7.39 13.49
N VAL A 116 8.02 8.47 14.14
CA VAL A 116 6.60 8.80 14.31
C VAL A 116 6.22 9.91 13.34
N GLY A 117 5.42 9.62 12.32
CA GLY A 117 4.99 10.64 11.36
C GLY A 117 4.55 10.06 10.02
N GLY A 118 4.24 10.97 9.08
CA GLY A 118 3.77 10.63 7.74
C GLY A 118 2.28 10.27 7.66
N SER A 119 1.90 9.75 6.49
CA SER A 119 0.53 9.34 6.18
C SER A 119 0.16 8.04 6.89
N ASP A 120 -1.05 7.97 7.43
CA ASP A 120 -1.59 6.73 7.97
C ASP A 120 -1.94 5.80 6.80
N THR A 121 -1.32 4.63 6.80
CA THR A 121 -1.53 3.65 5.73
C THR A 121 -2.81 2.84 5.95
N GLY A 122 -3.60 3.10 6.98
CA GLY A 122 -4.66 2.20 7.44
C GLY A 122 -4.14 1.04 8.29
N THR A 123 -2.89 1.16 8.74
CA THR A 123 -2.15 0.19 9.55
C THR A 123 -1.28 0.98 10.52
N ALA A 124 -0.63 0.32 11.47
CA ALA A 124 0.17 1.03 12.48
C ALA A 124 1.31 1.82 11.86
N GLY A 125 1.98 1.24 10.88
CA GLY A 125 3.10 1.85 10.16
C GLY A 125 3.89 0.80 9.39
N LEU A 126 5.17 1.09 9.19
CA LEU A 126 6.09 0.24 8.43
C LEU A 126 7.03 -0.49 9.38
N LEU A 127 7.28 -1.77 9.13
CA LEU A 127 8.36 -2.53 9.76
C LEU A 127 9.55 -2.53 8.82
N GLY A 128 10.57 -1.73 9.16
CA GLY A 128 11.71 -1.44 8.31
C GLY A 128 12.99 -2.18 8.69
N GLN A 129 14.10 -1.72 8.11
CA GLN A 129 15.39 -2.38 8.17
C GLN A 129 16.07 -2.40 9.55
N ASN A 130 15.66 -1.54 10.49
CA ASN A 130 16.10 -1.67 11.89
C ASN A 130 15.58 -2.94 12.58
N VAL A 131 14.62 -3.64 11.98
CA VAL A 131 14.15 -4.96 12.40
C VAL A 131 14.51 -6.02 11.36
N LEU A 132 14.18 -5.77 10.08
CA LEU A 132 14.43 -6.74 9.01
C LEU A 132 15.93 -6.97 8.77
N GLY A 133 16.77 -5.94 8.93
CA GLY A 133 18.22 -6.02 8.74
C GLY A 133 18.99 -6.64 9.91
N LEU A 134 18.33 -7.09 10.98
CA LEU A 134 18.98 -7.74 12.13
C LEU A 134 19.53 -9.13 11.81
N ALA A 135 19.10 -9.72 10.70
CA ALA A 135 19.44 -11.07 10.26
C ALA A 135 19.41 -11.15 8.73
N ASP A 136 19.77 -12.30 8.17
CA ASP A 136 19.41 -12.59 6.78
C ASP A 136 17.88 -12.77 6.70
N VAL A 137 17.27 -12.47 5.55
CA VAL A 137 15.81 -12.47 5.43
C VAL A 137 15.36 -13.31 4.24
N GLU A 138 14.44 -14.21 4.48
CA GLU A 138 13.72 -14.95 3.45
C GLU A 138 12.31 -14.36 3.29
N TYR A 139 12.06 -13.75 2.15
CA TYR A 139 10.75 -13.28 1.72
C TYR A 139 10.09 -14.37 0.88
N ASP A 140 9.23 -15.15 1.52
CA ASP A 140 8.45 -16.22 0.92
C ASP A 140 6.97 -15.81 0.86
N LEU A 141 6.73 -14.61 0.30
CA LEU A 141 5.38 -14.07 0.17
C LEU A 141 4.46 -14.95 -0.68
N PRO A 142 4.90 -15.68 -1.72
CA PRO A 142 4.03 -16.61 -2.45
C PRO A 142 3.37 -17.65 -1.54
N HIS A 143 4.02 -18.00 -0.43
CA HIS A 143 3.51 -18.91 0.60
C HIS A 143 3.05 -18.21 1.88
N GLY A 144 2.95 -16.88 1.87
CA GLY A 144 2.39 -16.07 2.95
C GLY A 144 3.25 -16.02 4.21
N VAL A 145 4.58 -15.94 4.05
CA VAL A 145 5.51 -15.97 5.18
C VAL A 145 6.81 -15.20 4.92
N VAL A 146 7.36 -14.60 5.96
CA VAL A 146 8.73 -14.03 5.96
C VAL A 146 9.51 -14.67 7.10
N ARG A 147 10.79 -14.98 6.90
CA ARG A 147 11.65 -15.60 7.91
C ARG A 147 12.90 -14.78 8.15
N LEU A 148 13.24 -14.58 9.42
CA LEU A 148 14.56 -14.08 9.80
C LEU A 148 15.48 -15.28 10.01
N MET A 149 16.65 -15.24 9.40
CA MET A 149 17.54 -16.38 9.21
C MET A 149 18.94 -16.04 9.72
N LYS A 150 19.56 -16.98 10.42
CA LYS A 150 20.97 -16.95 10.78
C LYS A 150 21.73 -17.84 9.82
N THR A 151 22.72 -17.27 9.14
CA THR A 151 23.68 -18.01 8.32
C THR A 151 25.03 -18.07 9.03
N THR A 152 25.72 -19.20 8.94
CA THR A 152 27.06 -19.39 9.52
C THR A 152 27.88 -20.21 8.53
N ASP A 153 29.08 -19.71 8.20
CA ASP A 153 30.01 -20.32 7.24
C ASP A 153 29.44 -20.51 5.81
N CYS A 154 28.57 -19.60 5.36
CA CYS A 154 27.84 -19.70 4.09
C CYS A 154 28.45 -18.89 2.92
N GLY A 155 29.71 -18.47 3.02
CA GLY A 155 30.33 -17.52 2.09
C GLY A 155 30.21 -17.86 0.60
N LYS A 156 30.21 -19.15 0.22
CA LYS A 156 30.01 -19.62 -1.17
C LYS A 156 28.75 -20.48 -1.34
N ALA A 157 27.97 -20.67 -0.29
CA ALA A 157 26.82 -21.55 -0.32
C ALA A 157 25.67 -20.97 -1.18
N ASN A 158 24.88 -21.87 -1.75
CA ASN A 158 23.56 -21.55 -2.25
C ASN A 158 22.60 -21.39 -1.06
N LEU A 159 21.98 -20.21 -0.93
CA LEU A 159 21.02 -19.93 0.13
C LEU A 159 19.56 -20.01 -0.34
N ALA A 160 19.30 -20.22 -1.63
CA ALA A 160 18.02 -20.70 -2.13
C ALA A 160 17.91 -22.22 -1.94
N TYR A 161 17.95 -22.66 -0.68
CA TYR A 161 17.97 -24.09 -0.31
C TYR A 161 16.71 -24.84 -0.76
N TRP A 162 15.60 -24.14 -1.01
CA TRP A 162 14.36 -24.70 -1.56
C TRP A 162 14.45 -25.03 -3.06
N ALA A 163 15.39 -24.42 -3.79
CA ALA A 163 15.51 -24.65 -5.23
C ALA A 163 16.03 -26.06 -5.54
N GLY A 164 16.80 -26.67 -4.63
CA GLY A 164 17.50 -27.92 -4.91
C GLY A 164 18.38 -27.77 -6.16
N ASP A 165 18.17 -28.64 -7.15
CA ASP A 165 18.88 -28.62 -8.44
C ASP A 165 18.24 -27.70 -9.49
N LYS A 166 17.14 -27.01 -9.15
CA LYS A 166 16.45 -26.11 -10.09
C LYS A 166 17.28 -24.86 -10.37
N PRO A 167 17.14 -24.27 -11.58
CA PRO A 167 17.69 -22.95 -11.87
C PRO A 167 17.22 -21.90 -10.87
N MET A 168 18.12 -20.99 -10.53
CA MET A 168 17.87 -19.88 -9.62
C MET A 168 18.70 -18.67 -10.04
N THR A 169 18.31 -17.50 -9.56
CA THR A 169 19.03 -16.27 -9.81
C THR A 169 19.82 -15.87 -8.57
N ILE A 170 21.10 -15.53 -8.77
CA ILE A 170 21.98 -14.99 -7.72
C ILE A 170 22.39 -13.58 -8.14
N LEU A 171 21.95 -12.59 -7.37
CA LEU A 171 22.19 -11.18 -7.66
C LEU A 171 23.10 -10.57 -6.58
N PRO A 172 24.29 -10.05 -6.94
CA PRO A 172 25.14 -9.35 -5.99
C PRO A 172 24.49 -8.02 -5.59
N LEU A 173 24.50 -7.74 -4.29
CA LEU A 173 24.02 -6.49 -3.74
C LEU A 173 25.15 -5.45 -3.76
N ILE A 174 24.78 -4.20 -4.03
CA ILE A 174 25.74 -3.09 -4.02
C ILE A 174 26.16 -2.83 -2.58
N GLU A 175 27.43 -3.10 -2.27
CA GLU A 175 28.02 -2.82 -0.97
C GLU A 175 28.06 -1.30 -0.74
N GLN A 176 27.33 -0.83 0.28
CA GLN A 176 27.27 0.60 0.57
C GLN A 176 28.38 0.97 1.54
N ALA A 177 29.46 1.57 1.02
CA ALA A 177 30.42 2.28 1.84
C ALA A 177 29.70 3.45 2.55
N GLN A 178 29.77 3.48 3.88
CA GLN A 178 29.35 4.58 4.77
C GLN A 178 27.86 4.68 5.10
N SER A 179 27.38 3.82 6.02
CA SER A 179 26.52 4.16 7.17
C SER A 179 25.58 3.01 7.53
N ASN A 180 25.60 2.58 8.80
CA ASN A 180 24.66 1.61 9.37
C ASN A 180 23.18 2.08 9.36
N PHE A 181 22.91 3.29 8.88
CA PHE A 181 21.57 3.92 8.87
C PHE A 181 20.86 3.88 7.51
N ASN A 182 21.47 3.31 6.46
CA ASN A 182 20.86 3.18 5.12
C ASN A 182 20.99 1.77 4.49
N PRO A 183 20.71 0.67 5.21
CA PRO A 183 20.76 -0.67 4.60
C PRO A 183 19.58 -0.87 3.64
N HIS A 184 19.75 -0.50 2.38
CA HIS A 184 18.78 -0.78 1.33
C HIS A 184 19.27 -1.96 0.49
N THR A 185 18.37 -2.91 0.20
CA THR A 185 18.64 -4.01 -0.73
C THR A 185 18.67 -3.47 -2.16
N ILE A 186 19.83 -2.98 -2.59
CA ILE A 186 20.05 -2.41 -3.93
C ILE A 186 20.93 -3.35 -4.74
N ALA A 187 20.54 -3.61 -5.98
CA ALA A 187 21.35 -4.35 -6.94
C ALA A 187 21.40 -3.62 -8.30
N THR A 188 22.38 -3.99 -9.12
CA THR A 188 22.41 -3.57 -10.53
C THR A 188 21.60 -4.55 -11.37
N VAL A 189 20.65 -4.03 -12.14
CA VAL A 189 19.84 -4.79 -13.11
C VAL A 189 19.96 -4.13 -14.48
N GLU A 190 19.51 -4.80 -15.53
CA GLU A 190 19.51 -4.24 -16.88
C GLU A 190 18.08 -3.99 -17.38
N LEU A 191 17.81 -2.79 -17.90
CA LEU A 191 16.56 -2.44 -18.55
C LEU A 191 16.87 -1.95 -19.97
N ASN A 192 16.36 -2.66 -20.98
CA ASN A 192 16.66 -2.41 -22.41
C ASN A 192 18.16 -2.27 -22.70
N GLY A 193 19.02 -3.15 -22.18
CA GLY A 193 20.47 -3.07 -22.40
C GLY A 193 21.22 -2.14 -21.45
N ARG A 194 20.51 -1.30 -20.67
CA ARG A 194 21.13 -0.31 -19.78
C ARG A 194 21.15 -0.79 -18.33
N LYS A 195 22.33 -0.75 -17.72
CA LYS A 195 22.50 -0.97 -16.28
C LYS A 195 21.85 0.17 -15.47
N ILE A 196 21.00 -0.19 -14.53
CA ILE A 196 20.31 0.70 -13.59
C ILE A 196 20.36 0.12 -12.18
N ARG A 197 20.19 0.97 -11.17
CA ARG A 197 20.13 0.56 -9.76
C ARG A 197 18.68 0.27 -9.36
N ALA A 198 18.42 -0.97 -8.95
CA ALA A 198 17.11 -1.41 -8.47
C ALA A 198 17.12 -1.56 -6.94
N LEU A 199 16.20 -0.87 -6.26
CA LEU A 199 15.89 -1.07 -4.84
C LEU A 199 14.74 -2.07 -4.72
N PHE A 200 14.96 -3.14 -3.96
CA PHE A 200 13.96 -4.16 -3.70
C PHE A 200 13.13 -3.79 -2.46
N ASP A 201 11.88 -3.41 -2.70
CA ASP A 201 11.01 -2.71 -1.75
C ASP A 201 9.65 -3.41 -1.63
N THR A 202 9.46 -4.16 -0.53
CA THR A 202 8.19 -4.82 -0.22
C THR A 202 7.07 -3.85 0.18
N GLY A 203 7.39 -2.61 0.55
CA GLY A 203 6.43 -1.53 0.81
C GLY A 203 5.90 -0.87 -0.46
N ALA A 204 6.64 -0.95 -1.57
CA ALA A 204 6.17 -0.50 -2.87
C ALA A 204 5.13 -1.46 -3.45
N GLN A 205 3.89 -1.00 -3.58
CA GLN A 205 2.80 -1.84 -4.09
C GLN A 205 3.01 -2.30 -5.53
N THR A 206 3.76 -1.56 -6.33
CA THR A 206 4.10 -1.89 -7.72
C THR A 206 5.52 -1.43 -8.01
N SER A 207 6.19 -2.14 -8.90
CA SER A 207 7.51 -1.72 -9.37
C SER A 207 7.42 -0.43 -10.16
N LEU A 208 8.31 0.52 -9.83
CA LEU A 208 8.23 1.91 -10.26
C LEU A 208 9.60 2.42 -10.70
N LEU A 209 9.70 2.88 -11.94
CA LEU A 209 10.87 3.53 -12.52
C LEU A 209 10.70 5.05 -12.46
N SER A 210 11.77 5.79 -12.17
CA SER A 210 11.70 7.25 -12.26
C SER A 210 11.46 7.70 -13.71
N LEU A 211 10.63 8.74 -13.89
CA LEU A 211 10.36 9.28 -15.22
C LEU A 211 11.63 9.82 -15.88
N GLU A 212 12.58 10.30 -15.09
CA GLU A 212 13.88 10.73 -15.58
C GLU A 212 14.61 9.59 -16.31
N ILE A 213 14.72 8.42 -15.68
CA ILE A 213 15.40 7.27 -16.25
C ILE A 213 14.60 6.70 -17.44
N ALA A 214 13.27 6.68 -17.36
CA ALA A 214 12.41 6.31 -18.49
C ALA A 214 12.69 7.18 -19.73
N LYS A 215 12.79 8.51 -19.56
CA LYS A 215 13.10 9.45 -20.65
C LYS A 215 14.47 9.19 -21.25
N GLN A 216 15.47 8.90 -20.42
CA GLN A 216 16.81 8.54 -20.89
C GLN A 216 16.84 7.20 -21.66
N LEU A 217 15.84 6.34 -21.47
CA LEU A 217 15.62 5.11 -22.24
C LEU A 217 14.70 5.33 -23.46
N GLY A 218 14.37 6.59 -23.80
CA GLY A 218 13.50 6.93 -24.93
C GLY A 218 12.00 6.79 -24.66
N VAL A 219 11.60 6.57 -23.40
CA VAL A 219 10.20 6.38 -23.01
C VAL A 219 9.66 7.61 -22.28
N THR A 220 8.61 8.21 -22.84
CA THR A 220 7.99 9.44 -22.34
C THR A 220 6.49 9.22 -22.09
N PRO A 221 5.79 10.11 -21.36
CA PRO A 221 4.35 9.99 -21.14
C PRO A 221 3.51 9.99 -22.44
N THR A 222 4.08 10.43 -23.56
CA THR A 222 3.44 10.47 -24.88
C THR A 222 3.96 9.39 -25.82
N SER A 223 4.86 8.52 -25.38
CA SER A 223 5.37 7.42 -26.20
C SER A 223 4.28 6.37 -26.48
N PRO A 224 4.33 5.64 -27.62
CA PRO A 224 3.34 4.61 -27.95
C PRO A 224 3.21 3.55 -26.85
N GLY A 225 1.97 3.19 -26.52
CA GLY A 225 1.66 2.17 -25.50
C GLY A 225 1.78 2.64 -24.05
N VAL A 226 2.20 3.88 -23.80
CA VAL A 226 2.19 4.48 -22.46
C VAL A 226 0.77 4.94 -22.12
N VAL A 227 0.27 4.51 -20.96
CA VAL A 227 -1.10 4.83 -20.51
C VAL A 227 -1.07 5.52 -19.16
N ALA A 228 -1.89 6.57 -19.00
CA ALA A 228 -2.01 7.26 -17.73
C ALA A 228 -2.52 6.31 -16.64
N ALA A 229 -1.81 6.28 -15.51
CA ALA A 229 -2.15 5.48 -14.33
C ALA A 229 -2.79 6.32 -13.22
N GLY A 230 -2.87 7.64 -13.41
CA GLY A 230 -3.47 8.58 -12.46
C GLY A 230 -2.46 9.18 -11.47
N MET A 231 -2.99 9.70 -10.36
CA MET A 231 -2.20 10.26 -9.26
C MET A 231 -1.93 9.16 -8.22
N GLY A 232 -0.68 9.02 -7.80
CA GLY A 232 -0.25 8.14 -6.70
C GLY A 232 0.45 8.93 -5.60
N GLY A 233 0.69 8.32 -4.44
CA GLY A 233 1.41 8.95 -3.33
C GLY A 233 1.98 7.91 -2.36
N GLY A 234 2.79 8.35 -1.41
CA GLY A 234 3.30 7.50 -0.33
C GLY A 234 3.51 8.30 0.95
N LEU A 235 4.63 8.08 1.64
CA LEU A 235 4.96 8.86 2.85
C LEU A 235 5.08 10.35 2.51
N GLY A 236 4.24 11.19 3.13
CA GLY A 236 4.13 12.63 2.87
C GLY A 236 2.82 13.01 2.17
N SER A 237 2.61 14.31 1.95
CA SER A 237 1.33 14.86 1.49
C SER A 237 1.22 15.07 -0.04
N ARG A 238 2.33 14.97 -0.77
CA ARG A 238 2.36 15.17 -2.22
C ARG A 238 1.82 13.97 -2.98
N GLN A 239 1.01 14.24 -4.01
CA GLN A 239 0.64 13.24 -5.01
C GLN A 239 1.45 13.45 -6.30
N VAL A 240 1.82 12.36 -6.96
CA VAL A 240 2.63 12.32 -8.18
C VAL A 240 1.83 11.72 -9.33
N ARG A 241 1.94 12.33 -10.53
CA ARG A 241 1.37 11.75 -11.76
C ARG A 241 2.19 10.52 -12.16
N SER A 242 1.48 9.53 -12.69
CA SER A 242 2.09 8.26 -13.05
C SER A 242 1.47 7.62 -14.29
N TRP A 243 2.22 6.72 -14.92
CA TRP A 243 1.86 6.04 -16.17
C TRP A 243 2.35 4.59 -16.15
N TYR A 244 1.70 3.69 -16.88
CA TYR A 244 2.27 2.38 -17.20
C TYR A 244 2.96 2.46 -18.55
N ALA A 245 4.21 2.01 -18.63
CA ALA A 245 5.02 2.13 -19.83
C ALA A 245 5.61 0.77 -20.25
N PRO A 246 5.57 0.43 -21.55
CA PRO A 246 6.21 -0.77 -22.06
C PRO A 246 7.73 -0.57 -22.20
N PHE A 247 8.49 -1.62 -21.91
CA PHE A 247 9.92 -1.74 -22.20
C PHE A 247 10.17 -3.03 -22.99
N GLU A 248 11.33 -3.18 -23.61
CA GLU A 248 11.66 -4.35 -24.43
C GLU A 248 12.03 -5.55 -23.59
N ARG A 249 12.85 -5.35 -22.55
CA ARG A 249 13.31 -6.39 -21.64
C ARG A 249 13.81 -5.82 -20.32
N ILE A 250 13.63 -6.57 -19.24
CA ILE A 250 14.38 -6.39 -17.99
C ILE A 250 15.13 -7.69 -17.69
N ASP A 251 16.40 -7.56 -17.29
CA ASP A 251 17.26 -8.66 -16.87
C ASP A 251 17.65 -8.46 -15.40
N LEU A 252 17.29 -9.43 -14.57
CA LEU A 252 17.52 -9.41 -13.13
C LEU A 252 18.67 -10.32 -12.71
N GLY A 253 19.75 -10.37 -13.49
CA GLY A 253 20.92 -11.22 -13.17
C GLY A 253 20.84 -12.61 -13.80
N GLY A 254 20.33 -12.68 -15.04
CA GLY A 254 20.13 -13.90 -15.81
C GLY A 254 18.66 -14.29 -15.97
N GLU A 255 17.78 -13.79 -15.10
CA GLU A 255 16.34 -13.89 -15.30
C GLU A 255 15.87 -12.77 -16.22
N VAL A 256 15.52 -13.13 -17.47
CA VAL A 256 15.08 -12.19 -18.49
C VAL A 256 13.57 -12.20 -18.59
N ILE A 257 12.95 -11.05 -18.33
CA ILE A 257 11.51 -10.84 -18.51
C ILE A 257 11.30 -9.95 -19.76
N PRO A 258 10.78 -10.52 -20.86
CA PRO A 258 10.55 -9.76 -22.08
C PRO A 258 9.26 -8.94 -21.99
N LYS A 259 9.28 -7.76 -22.63
CA LYS A 259 8.15 -6.86 -22.80
C LYS A 259 7.47 -6.37 -21.50
N PRO A 260 8.21 -6.07 -20.41
CA PRO A 260 7.56 -5.67 -19.15
C PRO A 260 6.81 -4.35 -19.30
N LYS A 261 5.75 -4.19 -18.51
CA LYS A 261 4.99 -2.94 -18.36
C LYS A 261 5.24 -2.37 -16.97
N ILE A 262 6.21 -1.47 -16.88
CA ILE A 262 6.68 -0.91 -15.61
C ILE A 262 5.98 0.43 -15.37
N HIS A 263 5.63 0.70 -14.11
CA HIS A 263 5.04 1.98 -13.72
C HIS A 263 6.13 3.06 -13.75
N ILE A 264 5.83 4.23 -14.32
CA ILE A 264 6.73 5.38 -14.36
C ILE A 264 6.08 6.58 -13.67
N ALA A 265 6.85 7.35 -12.91
CA ALA A 265 6.35 8.52 -12.21
C ALA A 265 7.39 9.63 -12.08
N GLU A 266 6.93 10.88 -11.94
CA GLU A 266 7.78 12.04 -11.63
C GLU A 266 8.24 11.99 -10.16
N ILE A 267 9.29 11.23 -9.90
CA ILE A 267 9.79 10.96 -8.55
C ILE A 267 11.32 10.90 -8.53
N ASP A 268 11.89 11.32 -7.40
CA ASP A 268 13.28 11.12 -7.02
C ASP A 268 13.37 9.94 -6.05
N LEU A 269 14.01 8.86 -6.50
CA LEU A 269 14.24 7.63 -5.73
C LEU A 269 15.60 7.61 -5.01
N GLY A 270 16.30 8.76 -4.98
CA GLY A 270 17.59 8.93 -4.33
C GLY A 270 18.68 8.09 -4.97
N ARG A 271 19.04 6.97 -4.33
CA ARG A 271 20.13 6.08 -4.77
C ARG A 271 19.66 4.97 -5.70
N ALA A 272 18.37 4.87 -5.98
CA ALA A 272 17.81 3.91 -6.92
C ALA A 272 17.28 4.63 -8.15
N ASP A 273 17.18 3.88 -9.23
CA ASP A 273 16.60 4.29 -10.50
C ASP A 273 15.23 3.60 -10.68
N LEU A 274 15.09 2.40 -10.13
CA LEU A 274 13.92 1.53 -10.14
C LEU A 274 13.60 1.03 -8.72
N LEU A 275 12.34 1.07 -8.33
CA LEU A 275 11.79 0.25 -7.23
C LEU A 275 11.29 -1.07 -7.82
N VAL A 276 11.75 -2.19 -7.26
CA VAL A 276 11.19 -3.52 -7.51
C VAL A 276 10.26 -3.82 -6.35
N GLY A 277 8.96 -3.73 -6.63
CA GLY A 277 7.90 -3.75 -5.65
C GLY A 277 7.36 -5.14 -5.31
N VAL A 278 6.28 -5.16 -4.55
CA VAL A 278 5.62 -6.40 -4.11
C VAL A 278 5.05 -7.24 -5.28
N ASP A 279 4.86 -6.69 -6.49
CA ASP A 279 4.59 -7.51 -7.69
C ASP A 279 5.65 -8.59 -7.87
N PHE A 280 6.91 -8.22 -7.70
CA PHE A 280 8.01 -9.16 -7.83
C PHE A 280 8.02 -10.14 -6.66
N PHE A 281 7.89 -9.65 -5.42
CA PHE A 281 7.92 -10.52 -4.23
C PHE A 281 6.71 -11.47 -4.13
N LEU A 282 5.55 -11.14 -4.70
CA LEU A 282 4.39 -12.06 -4.74
C LEU A 282 4.55 -13.19 -5.76
N THR A 283 5.53 -13.09 -6.66
CA THR A 283 5.83 -14.12 -7.66
C THR A 283 7.19 -14.77 -7.47
N HIS A 284 7.97 -14.34 -6.49
CA HIS A 284 9.31 -14.87 -6.24
C HIS A 284 9.50 -15.18 -4.77
N ARG A 285 10.17 -16.30 -4.50
CA ARG A 285 10.75 -16.55 -3.17
C ARG A 285 12.16 -15.99 -3.17
N VAL A 286 12.45 -15.11 -2.22
CA VAL A 286 13.67 -14.30 -2.21
C VAL A 286 14.42 -14.50 -0.90
N PHE A 287 15.71 -14.82 -0.94
CA PHE A 287 16.59 -14.82 0.23
C PHE A 287 17.60 -13.69 0.08
N VAL A 288 17.63 -12.76 1.04
CA VAL A 288 18.59 -11.66 1.13
C VAL A 288 19.61 -12.01 2.21
N SER A 289 20.85 -12.28 1.81
CA SER A 289 21.97 -12.48 2.72
C SER A 289 22.72 -11.18 2.93
N ASN A 290 22.55 -10.59 4.11
CA ASN A 290 23.29 -9.43 4.58
C ASN A 290 24.74 -9.81 4.88
N ALA A 291 24.98 -11.05 5.32
CA ALA A 291 26.33 -11.55 5.60
C ALA A 291 27.22 -11.69 4.35
N THR A 292 26.62 -12.01 3.19
CA THR A 292 27.36 -12.25 1.94
C THR A 292 27.08 -11.24 0.84
N ASN A 293 26.30 -10.19 1.11
CA ASN A 293 25.85 -9.18 0.13
C ASN A 293 25.31 -9.80 -1.17
N ARG A 294 24.48 -10.85 -1.03
CA ARG A 294 23.89 -11.56 -2.17
C ARG A 294 22.42 -11.81 -1.93
N MET A 295 21.66 -11.77 -3.01
CA MET A 295 20.26 -12.12 -3.04
C MET A 295 20.04 -13.32 -3.96
N PHE A 296 19.19 -14.23 -3.54
CA PHE A 296 18.87 -15.47 -4.24
C PHE A 296 17.37 -15.54 -4.47
N PHE A 297 16.92 -15.92 -5.65
CA PHE A 297 15.48 -16.06 -5.88
C PHE A 297 15.11 -17.06 -6.98
N THR A 298 13.90 -17.59 -6.85
CA THR A 298 13.20 -18.43 -7.83
C THR A 298 11.83 -17.85 -8.14
N TYR A 299 11.33 -18.08 -9.36
CA TYR A 299 9.98 -17.70 -9.76
C TYR A 299 8.96 -18.76 -9.31
N GLU A 300 8.00 -18.33 -8.48
CA GLU A 300 6.91 -19.14 -7.93
C GLU A 300 5.59 -19.02 -8.73
N GLY A 301 5.63 -18.33 -9.87
CA GLY A 301 4.48 -18.18 -10.76
C GLY A 301 3.64 -16.92 -10.51
N GLY A 302 2.87 -16.55 -11.53
CA GLY A 302 1.92 -15.45 -11.50
C GLY A 302 2.40 -14.14 -12.14
N PRO A 303 1.54 -13.10 -12.14
CA PRO A 303 1.81 -11.84 -12.81
C PRO A 303 2.99 -11.03 -12.25
N VAL A 304 3.93 -10.62 -13.11
CA VAL A 304 5.10 -9.79 -12.74
C VAL A 304 5.29 -8.65 -13.74
N PHE A 305 5.64 -7.44 -13.27
CA PHE A 305 5.84 -6.24 -14.09
C PHE A 305 4.73 -6.00 -15.14
N GLY A 306 3.47 -6.12 -14.71
CA GLY A 306 2.31 -5.91 -15.58
C GLY A 306 2.07 -6.99 -16.66
N LEU A 307 2.79 -8.11 -16.58
CA LEU A 307 2.63 -9.29 -17.44
C LEU A 307 1.93 -10.42 -16.70
N THR A 308 1.43 -11.40 -17.45
CA THR A 308 0.91 -12.67 -16.92
C THR A 308 1.61 -13.82 -17.65
N PRO A 309 2.84 -14.17 -17.24
CA PRO A 309 3.60 -15.25 -17.87
C PRO A 309 2.87 -16.59 -17.74
N THR A 310 3.06 -17.47 -18.73
CA THR A 310 2.52 -18.84 -18.70
C THR A 310 3.45 -19.84 -17.99
N GLY A 311 4.58 -19.37 -17.47
CA GLY A 311 5.59 -20.18 -16.78
C GLY A 311 7.01 -19.74 -17.11
N ALA A 312 7.99 -20.26 -16.36
CA ALA A 312 9.40 -20.03 -16.64
C ALA A 312 9.87 -20.90 -17.82
N ARG A 313 10.86 -20.39 -18.56
CA ARG A 313 11.51 -21.10 -19.67
C ARG A 313 13.02 -20.96 -19.56
N ASP A 314 13.73 -22.01 -19.97
CA ASP A 314 15.19 -21.96 -20.11
C ASP A 314 15.62 -21.19 -21.37
N VAL A 315 16.93 -21.04 -21.57
CA VAL A 315 17.52 -20.35 -22.73
C VAL A 315 17.20 -21.00 -24.08
N ALA A 316 16.83 -22.29 -24.08
CA ALA A 316 16.38 -23.01 -25.28
C ALA A 316 14.86 -22.89 -25.49
N GLY A 317 14.15 -22.18 -24.61
CA GLY A 317 12.70 -21.97 -24.66
C GLY A 317 11.89 -23.13 -24.07
N LYS A 318 12.52 -24.13 -23.44
CA LYS A 318 11.83 -25.25 -22.80
C LYS A 318 11.19 -24.79 -21.49
N ALA A 319 9.95 -25.21 -21.25
CA ALA A 319 9.25 -24.91 -19.99
C ALA A 319 9.94 -25.58 -18.80
N ILE A 320 10.10 -24.83 -17.71
CA ILE A 320 10.68 -25.28 -16.44
C ILE A 320 9.75 -24.92 -15.28
N ASP A 321 9.58 -25.86 -14.35
CA ASP A 321 8.79 -25.66 -13.13
C ASP A 321 9.74 -25.29 -11.97
N LEU A 322 9.76 -24.01 -11.65
CA LEU A 322 10.59 -23.46 -10.58
C LEU A 322 9.88 -23.45 -9.21
N THR A 323 8.60 -23.81 -9.16
CA THR A 323 7.77 -23.65 -7.95
C THR A 323 8.14 -24.61 -6.83
N ASP A 324 8.11 -24.16 -5.57
CA ASP A 324 8.30 -25.03 -4.41
C ASP A 324 7.00 -25.78 -4.05
N LYS A 325 6.93 -27.04 -4.45
CA LYS A 325 5.77 -27.91 -4.14
C LYS A 325 5.76 -28.43 -2.71
N ALA A 326 6.86 -28.33 -1.97
CA ALA A 326 6.91 -28.76 -0.57
C ALA A 326 6.26 -27.74 0.38
N ALA A 327 6.18 -26.46 -0.03
CA ALA A 327 5.65 -25.36 0.78
C ALA A 327 4.11 -25.24 0.79
N GLN A 328 3.37 -26.33 0.57
CA GLN A 328 1.91 -26.31 0.55
C GLN A 328 1.33 -26.13 1.97
N PRO A 329 0.30 -25.26 2.15
CA PRO A 329 -0.36 -25.12 3.44
C PRO A 329 -0.99 -26.42 3.95
N THR A 330 -0.87 -26.67 5.25
CA THR A 330 -1.44 -27.84 5.92
C THR A 330 -2.56 -27.49 6.91
N ASP A 331 -2.79 -26.20 7.17
CA ASP A 331 -3.77 -25.68 8.12
C ASP A 331 -4.65 -24.58 7.49
N ALA A 332 -5.79 -24.29 8.13
CA ALA A 332 -6.74 -23.28 7.66
C ALA A 332 -6.08 -21.90 7.51
N ALA A 333 -5.21 -21.53 8.46
CA ALA A 333 -4.52 -20.25 8.46
C ALA A 333 -3.52 -20.12 7.31
N GLY A 334 -2.78 -21.16 6.97
CA GLY A 334 -1.88 -21.19 5.82
C GLY A 334 -2.62 -21.09 4.50
N TYR A 335 -3.74 -21.82 4.34
CA TYR A 335 -4.60 -21.69 3.16
C TYR A 335 -5.16 -20.27 3.02
N SER A 336 -5.63 -19.68 4.12
CA SER A 336 -6.11 -18.29 4.15
C SER A 336 -5.01 -17.29 3.76
N ARG A 337 -3.79 -17.41 4.29
CA ARG A 337 -2.66 -16.53 3.95
C ARG A 337 -2.30 -16.64 2.47
N ARG A 338 -2.18 -17.86 1.94
CA ARG A 338 -1.86 -18.07 0.53
C ARG A 338 -3.00 -17.59 -0.38
N GLY A 339 -4.25 -17.83 -0.01
CA GLY A 339 -5.42 -17.29 -0.71
C GLY A 339 -5.39 -15.76 -0.80
N ALA A 340 -5.02 -15.07 0.27
CA ALA A 340 -4.87 -13.61 0.27
C ALA A 340 -3.73 -13.14 -0.67
N VAL A 341 -2.60 -13.85 -0.69
CA VAL A 341 -1.48 -13.60 -1.63
C VAL A 341 -1.92 -13.80 -3.08
N LEU A 342 -2.58 -14.93 -3.37
CA LEU A 342 -3.10 -15.23 -4.70
C LEU A 342 -4.07 -14.15 -5.17
N LEU A 343 -4.97 -13.69 -4.30
CA LEU A 343 -5.90 -12.60 -4.59
C LEU A 343 -5.16 -11.30 -4.93
N SER A 344 -4.17 -10.92 -4.11
CA SER A 344 -3.34 -9.74 -4.36
C SER A 344 -2.50 -9.83 -5.63
N ASN A 345 -2.20 -11.06 -6.06
CA ASN A 345 -1.53 -11.37 -7.32
C ASN A 345 -2.51 -11.63 -8.49
N ARG A 346 -3.80 -11.28 -8.33
CA ARG A 346 -4.88 -11.48 -9.32
C ARG A 346 -5.14 -12.93 -9.77
N ARG A 347 -4.67 -13.92 -9.01
CA ARG A 347 -4.94 -15.35 -9.22
C ARG A 347 -6.25 -15.74 -8.51
N VAL A 348 -7.36 -15.12 -8.95
CA VAL A 348 -8.64 -15.13 -8.22
C VAL A 348 -9.20 -16.55 -8.05
N ALA A 349 -9.17 -17.38 -9.09
CA ALA A 349 -9.67 -18.76 -9.01
C ALA A 349 -8.90 -19.61 -7.99
N GLU A 350 -7.57 -19.48 -7.97
CA GLU A 350 -6.73 -20.19 -7.01
C GLU A 350 -6.91 -19.65 -5.59
N ALA A 351 -7.09 -18.33 -5.45
CA ALA A 351 -7.41 -17.69 -4.18
C ALA A 351 -8.72 -18.23 -3.60
N LEU A 352 -9.76 -18.35 -4.41
CA LEU A 352 -11.05 -18.93 -4.00
C LEU A 352 -10.90 -20.38 -3.55
N ALA A 353 -10.15 -21.20 -4.30
CA ALA A 353 -9.92 -22.60 -3.93
C ALA A 353 -9.23 -22.74 -2.56
N ASP A 354 -8.25 -21.89 -2.27
CA ASP A 354 -7.58 -21.87 -0.96
C ASP A 354 -8.49 -21.36 0.16
N LEU A 355 -9.25 -20.30 -0.11
CA LEU A 355 -10.17 -19.73 0.88
C LEU A 355 -11.35 -20.67 1.18
N ASP A 356 -11.79 -21.45 0.21
CA ASP A 356 -12.77 -22.52 0.42
C ASP A 356 -12.23 -23.60 1.36
N LYS A 357 -10.97 -24.02 1.18
CA LYS A 357 -10.32 -24.94 2.12
C LYS A 357 -10.21 -24.33 3.52
N ALA A 358 -9.78 -23.07 3.62
CA ALA A 358 -9.66 -22.39 4.92
C ALA A 358 -11.00 -22.35 5.67
N VAL A 359 -12.09 -21.96 4.99
CA VAL A 359 -13.44 -21.94 5.57
C VAL A 359 -13.92 -23.34 5.93
N ALA A 360 -13.66 -24.35 5.11
CA ALA A 360 -14.05 -25.73 5.40
C ALA A 360 -13.33 -26.30 6.63
N MET A 361 -12.05 -25.95 6.82
CA MET A 361 -11.23 -26.41 7.94
C MET A 361 -11.53 -25.68 9.26
N ALA A 362 -12.05 -24.44 9.20
CA ALA A 362 -12.38 -23.61 10.36
C ALA A 362 -13.65 -22.78 10.11
N PRO A 363 -14.85 -23.40 10.19
CA PRO A 363 -16.13 -22.78 9.81
C PRO A 363 -16.68 -21.76 10.83
N ASP A 364 -16.01 -21.62 11.97
CA ASP A 364 -16.27 -20.69 13.06
C ASP A 364 -15.33 -19.46 13.04
N GLU A 365 -14.36 -19.42 12.13
CA GLU A 365 -13.41 -18.32 11.99
C GLU A 365 -13.92 -17.28 10.98
N GLY A 366 -14.54 -16.21 11.50
CA GLY A 366 -15.21 -15.17 10.71
C GLY A 366 -14.30 -14.48 9.68
N ARG A 367 -13.00 -14.35 9.96
CA ARG A 367 -12.06 -13.66 9.05
C ARG A 367 -11.92 -14.39 7.70
N TYR A 368 -12.07 -15.71 7.67
CA TYR A 368 -11.93 -16.49 6.43
C TYR A 368 -13.12 -16.27 5.49
N PHE A 369 -14.32 -16.11 6.04
CA PHE A 369 -15.48 -15.70 5.26
C PHE A 369 -15.29 -14.28 4.70
N HIS A 370 -14.80 -13.32 5.50
CA HIS A 370 -14.53 -11.98 5.00
C HIS A 370 -13.50 -11.98 3.86
N GLN A 371 -12.39 -12.71 4.00
CA GLN A 371 -11.40 -12.84 2.93
C GLN A 371 -11.97 -13.52 1.67
N ARG A 372 -12.80 -14.56 1.83
CA ARG A 372 -13.46 -15.21 0.69
C ARG A 372 -14.47 -14.29 0.03
N ALA A 373 -15.20 -13.46 0.78
CA ALA A 373 -16.07 -12.43 0.22
C ALA A 373 -15.27 -11.46 -0.66
N MET A 374 -14.06 -11.08 -0.25
CA MET A 374 -13.20 -10.22 -1.06
C MET A 374 -12.75 -10.88 -2.36
N ALA A 375 -12.39 -12.16 -2.31
CA ALA A 375 -12.08 -12.94 -3.52
C ALA A 375 -13.29 -13.07 -4.45
N ARG A 376 -14.48 -13.34 -3.88
CA ARG A 376 -15.76 -13.42 -4.63
C ARG A 376 -16.12 -12.10 -5.28
N LEU A 377 -15.90 -10.97 -4.61
CA LEU A 377 -16.12 -9.64 -5.20
C LEU A 377 -15.14 -9.37 -6.34
N ALA A 378 -13.88 -9.80 -6.24
CA ALA A 378 -12.93 -9.72 -7.35
C ALA A 378 -13.38 -10.59 -8.54
N ASP A 379 -14.04 -11.71 -8.28
CA ASP A 379 -14.67 -12.59 -9.28
C ASP A 379 -16.08 -12.12 -9.71
N ARG A 380 -16.54 -10.95 -9.25
CA ARG A 380 -17.89 -10.40 -9.51
C ARG A 380 -19.06 -11.25 -8.98
N GLN A 381 -18.81 -12.14 -8.04
CA GLN A 381 -19.81 -12.95 -7.34
C GLN A 381 -20.43 -12.18 -6.17
N MET A 382 -21.28 -11.21 -6.47
CA MET A 382 -21.79 -10.27 -5.45
C MET A 382 -22.71 -10.92 -4.39
N LEU A 383 -23.64 -11.78 -4.79
CA LEU A 383 -24.55 -12.44 -3.84
C LEU A 383 -23.81 -13.45 -2.93
N PRO A 384 -22.94 -14.33 -3.45
CA PRO A 384 -22.12 -15.19 -2.59
C PRO A 384 -21.18 -14.40 -1.67
N ALA A 385 -20.69 -13.24 -2.09
CA ALA A 385 -19.90 -12.37 -1.22
C ALA A 385 -20.71 -11.78 -0.08
N LEU A 386 -21.95 -11.33 -0.34
CA LEU A 386 -22.86 -10.86 0.71
C LEU A 386 -23.13 -11.94 1.77
N ALA A 387 -23.38 -13.18 1.36
CA ALA A 387 -23.59 -14.29 2.28
C ALA A 387 -22.36 -14.58 3.15
N ASP A 388 -21.16 -14.50 2.57
CA ASP A 388 -19.91 -14.62 3.34
C ASP A 388 -19.73 -13.45 4.31
N LEU A 389 -20.05 -12.22 3.93
CA LEU A 389 -19.99 -11.06 4.83
C LEU A 389 -21.00 -11.18 5.97
N ASP A 390 -22.21 -11.67 5.71
CA ASP A 390 -23.21 -11.94 6.74
C ASP A 390 -22.69 -12.97 7.75
N ARG A 391 -22.06 -14.05 7.27
CA ARG A 391 -21.44 -15.05 8.13
C ARG A 391 -20.24 -14.49 8.91
N ALA A 392 -19.37 -13.72 8.27
CA ALA A 392 -18.24 -13.06 8.90
C ALA A 392 -18.69 -12.14 10.04
N ILE A 393 -19.72 -11.31 9.82
CA ILE A 393 -20.25 -10.37 10.81
C ILE A 393 -20.99 -11.10 11.94
N THR A 394 -21.62 -12.24 11.64
CA THR A 394 -22.26 -13.09 12.67
C THR A 394 -21.21 -13.67 13.62
N LEU A 395 -20.08 -14.14 13.08
CA LEU A 395 -18.98 -14.71 13.86
C LEU A 395 -18.13 -13.64 14.56
N SER A 396 -17.96 -12.49 13.91
CA SER A 396 -17.16 -11.36 14.39
C SER A 396 -17.97 -10.06 14.34
N PRO A 397 -18.87 -9.81 15.31
CA PRO A 397 -19.71 -8.61 15.33
C PRO A 397 -18.96 -7.29 15.55
N THR A 398 -17.65 -7.29 15.68
CA THR A 398 -16.81 -6.09 15.79
C THR A 398 -15.95 -5.88 14.54
N ASP A 399 -16.06 -6.74 13.52
CA ASP A 399 -15.35 -6.57 12.24
C ASP A 399 -15.94 -5.38 11.46
N ALA A 400 -15.41 -4.20 11.74
CA ALA A 400 -15.78 -2.97 11.07
C ALA A 400 -15.47 -3.03 9.57
N GLU A 401 -14.42 -3.74 9.14
CA GLU A 401 -14.02 -3.81 7.73
C GLU A 401 -15.00 -4.67 6.91
N ALA A 402 -15.45 -5.80 7.46
CA ALA A 402 -16.53 -6.60 6.86
C ALA A 402 -17.84 -5.81 6.78
N ARG A 403 -18.18 -5.02 7.81
CA ARG A 403 -19.35 -4.13 7.78
C ARG A 403 -19.25 -3.04 6.73
N LEU A 404 -18.10 -2.35 6.62
CA LEU A 404 -17.89 -1.33 5.60
C LEU A 404 -17.94 -1.92 4.19
N THR A 405 -17.44 -3.14 4.01
CA THR A 405 -17.55 -3.88 2.75
C THR A 405 -19.01 -4.19 2.42
N ARG A 406 -19.79 -4.72 3.37
CA ARG A 406 -21.22 -4.99 3.17
C ARG A 406 -22.02 -3.72 2.93
N ALA A 407 -21.75 -2.65 3.68
CA ALA A 407 -22.35 -1.33 3.49
C ALA A 407 -22.11 -0.79 2.07
N SER A 408 -20.91 -1.00 1.51
CA SER A 408 -20.58 -0.57 0.14
C SER A 408 -21.43 -1.32 -0.90
N LEU A 409 -21.65 -2.62 -0.71
CA LEU A 409 -22.53 -3.41 -1.57
C LEU A 409 -23.99 -3.00 -1.44
N ARG A 410 -24.46 -2.72 -0.22
CA ARG A 410 -25.82 -2.23 0.05
C ARG A 410 -26.07 -0.86 -0.57
N ILE A 411 -25.08 0.04 -0.56
CA ILE A 411 -25.16 1.33 -1.29
C ILE A 411 -25.38 1.08 -2.78
N ALA A 412 -24.61 0.15 -3.39
CA ALA A 412 -24.77 -0.19 -4.79
C ALA A 412 -26.13 -0.85 -5.10
N GLY A 413 -26.67 -1.64 -4.16
CA GLY A 413 -27.99 -2.26 -4.24
C GLY A 413 -29.17 -1.35 -3.86
N GLY A 414 -28.92 -0.12 -3.39
CA GLY A 414 -29.96 0.81 -2.96
C GLY A 414 -30.56 0.54 -1.57
N ASP A 415 -30.01 -0.40 -0.80
CA ASP A 415 -30.44 -0.72 0.57
C ASP A 415 -29.91 0.32 1.56
N ARG A 416 -30.59 1.48 1.63
CA ARG A 416 -30.17 2.60 2.48
C ARG A 416 -30.22 2.28 3.96
N GLU A 417 -31.25 1.57 4.43
CA GLU A 417 -31.42 1.28 5.85
C GLU A 417 -30.41 0.25 6.34
N GLY A 418 -30.17 -0.82 5.58
CA GLY A 418 -29.11 -1.78 5.87
C GLY A 418 -27.72 -1.14 5.82
N THR A 419 -27.47 -0.21 4.89
CA THR A 419 -26.23 0.58 4.89
C THR A 419 -26.10 1.38 6.18
N LYS A 420 -27.11 2.15 6.59
CA LYS A 420 -27.03 2.97 7.82
C LYS A 420 -26.74 2.11 9.05
N ALA A 421 -27.37 0.94 9.16
CA ALA A 421 -27.12 0.01 10.27
C ALA A 421 -25.66 -0.49 10.28
N ASP A 422 -25.11 -0.87 9.12
CA ASP A 422 -23.72 -1.29 9.01
C ASP A 422 -22.73 -0.17 9.35
N LEU A 423 -22.98 1.05 8.85
CA LEU A 423 -22.12 2.21 9.12
C LEU A 423 -22.13 2.56 10.60
N ALA A 424 -23.30 2.59 11.25
CA ALA A 424 -23.41 2.87 12.68
C ALA A 424 -22.66 1.82 13.52
N ALA A 425 -22.81 0.55 13.18
CA ALA A 425 -22.15 -0.53 13.89
C ALA A 425 -20.64 -0.59 13.62
N ALA A 426 -20.17 -0.15 12.44
CA ALA A 426 -18.74 0.03 12.16
C ALA A 426 -18.15 1.24 12.90
N ASP A 427 -18.87 2.36 12.97
CA ASP A 427 -18.46 3.57 13.71
C ASP A 427 -18.29 3.29 15.20
N ALA A 428 -19.24 2.57 15.80
CA ALA A 428 -19.16 2.15 17.20
C ALA A 428 -17.97 1.24 17.51
N ALA A 429 -17.50 0.45 16.53
CA ALA A 429 -16.37 -0.47 16.70
C ALA A 429 -15.00 0.21 16.44
N LEU A 430 -14.96 1.37 15.79
CA LEU A 430 -13.73 2.03 15.40
C LEU A 430 -13.24 3.04 16.45
N ALA A 431 -11.94 3.00 16.76
CA ALA A 431 -11.32 4.02 17.60
C ALA A 431 -11.39 5.43 16.96
N PRO A 432 -11.42 6.52 17.74
CA PRO A 432 -11.40 7.90 17.21
C PRO A 432 -10.22 8.20 16.27
N SER A 433 -9.08 7.53 16.50
CA SER A 433 -7.87 7.61 15.69
C SER A 433 -7.91 6.78 14.41
N ALA A 434 -8.87 5.86 14.27
CA ALA A 434 -8.82 4.84 13.23
C ALA A 434 -8.94 5.44 11.82
N ASN A 435 -8.07 4.99 10.91
CA ASN A 435 -8.12 5.43 9.51
C ASN A 435 -9.45 5.09 8.82
N GLY A 436 -10.16 4.05 9.28
CA GLY A 436 -11.49 3.68 8.81
C GLY A 436 -12.54 4.81 8.92
N ARG A 437 -12.31 5.80 9.79
CA ARG A 437 -13.18 6.98 9.92
C ARG A 437 -13.24 7.83 8.66
N LEU A 438 -12.17 7.86 7.86
CA LEU A 438 -12.19 8.52 6.56
C LEU A 438 -13.21 7.87 5.61
N ALA A 439 -13.24 6.54 5.58
CA ALA A 439 -14.19 5.78 4.79
C ALA A 439 -15.62 5.96 5.30
N LEU A 440 -15.83 5.89 6.63
CA LEU A 440 -17.13 6.20 7.25
C LEU A 440 -17.63 7.60 6.90
N GLY A 441 -16.79 8.62 7.02
CA GLY A 441 -17.15 10.00 6.68
C GLY A 441 -17.68 10.10 5.25
N ALA A 442 -16.99 9.46 4.30
CA ALA A 442 -17.40 9.43 2.90
C ALA A 442 -18.71 8.65 2.69
N MET A 443 -18.87 7.50 3.34
CA MET A 443 -20.05 6.64 3.18
C MET A 443 -21.30 7.24 3.81
N TYR A 444 -21.20 7.86 5.00
CA TYR A 444 -22.30 8.64 5.59
C TYR A 444 -22.76 9.78 4.67
N GLY A 445 -21.81 10.43 3.99
CA GLY A 445 -22.12 11.44 2.98
C GLY A 445 -22.96 10.89 1.82
N ARG A 446 -22.74 9.63 1.40
CA ARG A 446 -23.51 8.98 0.32
C ARG A 446 -24.93 8.56 0.73
N VAL A 447 -25.18 8.39 2.03
CA VAL A 447 -26.50 8.04 2.58
C VAL A 447 -27.22 9.21 3.26
N ASP A 448 -26.84 10.45 2.91
CA ASP A 448 -27.45 11.69 3.40
C ASP A 448 -27.42 11.82 4.93
N MET A 449 -26.32 11.42 5.56
CA MET A 449 -26.06 11.60 6.99
C MET A 449 -24.93 12.61 7.21
N PRO A 450 -25.13 13.91 6.92
CA PRO A 450 -24.06 14.89 6.94
C PRO A 450 -23.50 15.13 8.36
N ALA A 451 -24.29 14.99 9.42
CA ALA A 451 -23.79 15.13 10.79
C ALA A 451 -22.74 14.04 11.13
N ALA A 452 -23.07 12.77 10.88
CA ALA A 452 -22.16 11.64 11.08
C ALA A 452 -20.94 11.70 10.14
N SER A 453 -21.13 12.19 8.92
CA SER A 453 -20.05 12.46 7.96
C SER A 453 -19.05 13.49 8.50
N ALA A 454 -19.54 14.66 8.93
CA ALA A 454 -18.71 15.74 9.46
C ALA A 454 -17.96 15.32 10.73
N GLU A 455 -18.62 14.59 11.64
CA GLU A 455 -17.98 14.09 12.87
C GLU A 455 -16.84 13.14 12.53
N ASN A 456 -17.06 12.13 11.67
CA ASN A 456 -16.03 11.16 11.32
C ASN A 456 -14.82 11.78 10.62
N TYR A 457 -15.04 12.72 9.69
CA TYR A 457 -13.94 13.51 9.14
C TYR A 457 -13.23 14.33 10.21
N GLY A 458 -13.99 14.95 11.12
CA GLY A 458 -13.44 15.71 12.24
C GLY A 458 -12.55 14.88 13.15
N GLN A 459 -12.96 13.65 13.50
CA GLN A 459 -12.15 12.73 14.29
C GLN A 459 -10.86 12.37 13.59
N TRP A 460 -10.95 12.00 12.31
CA TRP A 460 -9.78 11.64 11.50
C TRP A 460 -8.81 12.83 11.35
N LEU A 461 -9.32 14.04 11.09
CA LEU A 461 -8.51 15.26 10.91
C LEU A 461 -7.72 15.67 12.16
N ARG A 462 -8.17 15.31 13.37
CA ARG A 462 -7.47 15.61 14.64
C ARG A 462 -6.14 14.87 14.75
N THR A 463 -6.05 13.67 14.21
CA THR A 463 -4.88 12.78 14.34
C THR A 463 -4.03 12.67 13.07
N HIS A 464 -4.56 13.08 11.90
CA HIS A 464 -3.92 12.94 10.58
C HIS A 464 -3.48 14.29 10.00
N ARG A 465 -2.53 14.97 10.66
CA ARG A 465 -2.09 16.33 10.26
C ARG A 465 -1.26 16.37 8.97
N ASP A 466 -0.47 15.33 8.73
CA ASP A 466 0.49 15.27 7.62
C ASP A 466 0.09 14.25 6.54
N ASP A 467 -1.16 13.75 6.59
CA ASP A 467 -1.65 12.70 5.71
C ASP A 467 -2.01 13.21 4.31
N GLY A 468 -1.64 12.46 3.26
CA GLY A 468 -1.94 12.80 1.87
C GLY A 468 -3.43 12.88 1.51
N LYS A 469 -4.32 12.28 2.29
CA LYS A 469 -5.79 12.37 2.12
C LYS A 469 -6.41 13.50 2.94
N ARG A 470 -5.60 14.34 3.59
CA ARG A 470 -6.10 15.46 4.40
C ARG A 470 -6.93 16.45 3.59
N GLY A 471 -6.56 16.71 2.33
CA GLY A 471 -7.36 17.55 1.44
C GLY A 471 -8.77 16.99 1.23
N ASP A 472 -8.89 15.68 1.00
CA ASP A 472 -10.18 15.01 0.80
C ASP A 472 -11.03 15.04 2.09
N ALA A 473 -10.41 14.83 3.25
CA ALA A 473 -11.09 14.85 4.54
C ALA A 473 -11.59 16.26 4.91
N LEU A 474 -10.76 17.29 4.71
CA LEU A 474 -11.15 18.69 4.90
C LEU A 474 -12.31 19.06 3.98
N ASN A 475 -12.22 18.71 2.70
CA ASN A 475 -13.29 18.97 1.76
C ASN A 475 -14.58 18.21 2.11
N GLY A 476 -14.47 16.94 2.50
CA GLY A 476 -15.61 16.13 2.93
C GLY A 476 -16.33 16.73 4.15
N ARG A 477 -15.57 17.22 5.14
CA ARG A 477 -16.15 17.93 6.30
C ARG A 477 -16.78 19.26 5.90
N CYS A 478 -16.10 20.05 5.07
CA CYS A 478 -16.64 21.30 4.53
C CYS A 478 -17.99 21.07 3.84
N TRP A 479 -18.06 20.09 2.93
CA TRP A 479 -19.28 19.70 2.24
C TRP A 479 -20.40 19.29 3.21
N ALA A 480 -20.09 18.43 4.18
CA ALA A 480 -21.06 17.97 5.17
C ALA A 480 -21.64 19.12 6.01
N LEU A 481 -20.80 20.04 6.48
CA LEU A 481 -21.22 21.24 7.22
C LEU A 481 -22.07 22.18 6.36
N ALA A 482 -21.67 22.38 5.10
CA ALA A 482 -22.38 23.23 4.15
C ALA A 482 -23.78 22.69 3.80
N GLN A 483 -23.94 21.37 3.70
CA GLN A 483 -25.25 20.73 3.53
C GLN A 483 -26.17 21.00 4.72
N MET A 484 -25.65 20.96 5.95
CA MET A 484 -26.43 21.25 7.16
C MET A 484 -26.70 22.75 7.37
N GLY A 485 -25.98 23.63 6.67
CA GLY A 485 -26.06 25.07 6.90
C GLY A 485 -25.52 25.50 8.27
N ARG A 486 -24.64 24.69 8.88
CA ARG A 486 -24.09 24.90 10.23
C ARG A 486 -22.57 25.05 10.17
N ASP A 487 -22.03 25.80 11.14
CA ASP A 487 -20.58 26.00 11.31
C ASP A 487 -19.87 26.43 10.02
N LEU A 488 -20.51 27.35 9.27
CA LEU A 488 -20.10 27.75 7.93
C LEU A 488 -18.72 28.45 7.89
N ASP A 489 -18.28 29.06 8.99
CA ASP A 489 -16.92 29.59 9.11
C ASP A 489 -15.89 28.47 9.12
N MET A 490 -16.10 27.43 9.94
CA MET A 490 -15.24 26.24 9.96
C MET A 490 -15.26 25.52 8.61
N ALA A 491 -16.43 25.42 7.96
CA ALA A 491 -16.53 24.84 6.62
C ALA A 491 -15.71 25.62 5.60
N LEU A 492 -15.77 26.96 5.64
CA LEU A 492 -14.98 27.82 4.75
C LEU A 492 -13.48 27.64 4.97
N ASP A 493 -13.04 27.59 6.23
CA ASP A 493 -11.64 27.35 6.58
C ASP A 493 -11.15 25.99 6.08
N ASP A 494 -11.94 24.93 6.25
CA ASP A 494 -11.62 23.59 5.78
C ASP A 494 -11.49 23.55 4.26
N CYS A 495 -12.45 24.12 3.53
CA CYS A 495 -12.39 24.19 2.07
C CYS A 495 -11.18 25.00 1.58
N ASN A 496 -10.84 26.11 2.25
CA ASN A 496 -9.65 26.89 1.92
C ASN A 496 -8.36 26.11 2.20
N ALA A 497 -8.29 25.37 3.31
CA ALA A 497 -7.16 24.51 3.61
C ALA A 497 -7.03 23.36 2.60
N ALA A 498 -8.14 22.75 2.18
CA ALA A 498 -8.14 21.72 1.13
C ALA A 498 -7.60 22.28 -0.20
N LEU A 499 -8.02 23.48 -0.61
CA LEU A 499 -7.53 24.15 -1.82
C LEU A 499 -6.06 24.57 -1.75
N LYS A 500 -5.52 24.83 -0.55
CA LYS A 500 -4.07 25.04 -0.38
C LYS A 500 -3.28 23.75 -0.64
N LEU A 501 -3.83 22.59 -0.26
CA LEU A 501 -3.20 21.28 -0.49
C LEU A 501 -3.33 20.80 -1.95
N SER A 502 -4.46 21.08 -2.59
CA SER A 502 -4.70 20.76 -4.00
C SER A 502 -5.32 21.97 -4.73
N PRO A 503 -4.49 22.91 -5.19
CA PRO A 503 -4.97 24.09 -5.91
C PRO A 503 -5.78 23.71 -7.15
N GLY A 504 -6.95 24.32 -7.31
CA GLY A 504 -7.80 24.12 -8.48
C GLY A 504 -8.55 22.78 -8.51
N ASN A 505 -8.60 22.02 -7.41
CA ASN A 505 -9.45 20.83 -7.37
C ASN A 505 -10.93 21.23 -7.53
N PRO A 506 -11.64 20.77 -8.59
CA PRO A 506 -12.99 21.23 -8.89
C PRO A 506 -14.02 20.84 -7.82
N ALA A 507 -13.83 19.71 -7.12
CA ALA A 507 -14.72 19.31 -6.03
C ALA A 507 -14.57 20.21 -4.80
N TYR A 508 -13.37 20.77 -4.58
CA TYR A 508 -13.09 21.65 -3.45
C TYR A 508 -13.63 23.06 -3.70
N LEU A 509 -13.49 23.53 -4.94
CA LEU A 509 -14.14 24.76 -5.40
C LEU A 509 -15.66 24.67 -5.27
N ASP A 510 -16.24 23.55 -5.71
CA ASP A 510 -17.68 23.29 -5.61
C ASP A 510 -18.21 23.33 -4.16
N SER A 511 -17.50 22.68 -3.24
CA SER A 511 -17.85 22.67 -1.82
C SER A 511 -17.73 24.07 -1.19
N ARG A 512 -16.68 24.82 -1.53
CA ARG A 512 -16.53 26.22 -1.08
C ARG A 512 -17.61 27.13 -1.65
N GLY A 513 -17.98 26.93 -2.91
CA GLY A 513 -19.09 27.61 -3.57
C GLY A 513 -20.41 27.42 -2.82
N LEU A 514 -20.68 26.21 -2.32
CA LEU A 514 -21.86 25.94 -1.50
C LEU A 514 -21.83 26.67 -0.15
N VAL A 515 -20.69 26.67 0.53
CA VAL A 515 -20.52 27.43 1.79
C VAL A 515 -20.77 28.92 1.55
N ARG A 516 -20.18 29.50 0.50
CA ARG A 516 -20.35 30.92 0.15
C ARG A 516 -21.78 31.25 -0.24
N LEU A 517 -22.45 30.36 -0.99
CA LEU A 517 -23.86 30.49 -1.32
C LEU A 517 -24.73 30.55 -0.06
N ARG A 518 -24.48 29.66 0.92
CA ARG A 518 -25.17 29.64 2.22
C ARG A 518 -24.93 30.91 3.04
N ARG A 519 -23.73 31.49 2.94
CA ARG A 519 -23.36 32.76 3.59
C ARG A 519 -23.89 34.01 2.86
N GLY A 520 -24.54 33.84 1.70
CA GLY A 520 -25.00 34.96 0.88
C GLY A 520 -23.90 35.67 0.09
N GLU A 521 -22.70 35.10 0.01
CA GLU A 521 -21.54 35.65 -0.72
C GLU A 521 -21.64 35.30 -2.21
N LEU A 522 -22.71 35.79 -2.87
CA LEU A 522 -23.14 35.33 -4.19
C LEU A 522 -22.07 35.48 -5.28
N ALA A 523 -21.37 36.62 -5.32
CA ALA A 523 -20.31 36.87 -6.30
C ALA A 523 -19.14 35.88 -6.14
N ALA A 524 -18.73 35.61 -4.90
CA ALA A 524 -17.65 34.67 -4.61
C ALA A 524 -18.07 33.21 -4.86
N ALA A 525 -19.33 32.86 -4.58
CA ALA A 525 -19.88 31.55 -4.91
C ALA A 525 -19.91 31.31 -6.42
N LEU A 526 -20.37 32.28 -7.21
CA LEU A 526 -20.37 32.21 -8.67
C LEU A 526 -18.96 32.02 -9.23
N ALA A 527 -17.96 32.76 -8.71
CA ALA A 527 -16.57 32.62 -9.13
C ALA A 527 -16.00 31.22 -8.86
N ASP A 528 -16.35 30.60 -7.72
CA ASP A 528 -15.93 29.23 -7.41
C ASP A 528 -16.56 28.21 -8.34
N TYR A 529 -17.87 28.33 -8.61
CA TYR A 529 -18.54 27.44 -9.57
C TYR A 529 -18.00 27.61 -10.99
N ASP A 530 -17.70 28.84 -11.42
CA ASP A 530 -17.09 29.10 -12.73
C ASP A 530 -15.72 28.44 -12.84
N ALA A 531 -14.88 28.55 -11.81
CA ALA A 531 -13.58 27.90 -11.77
C ALA A 531 -13.70 26.36 -11.78
N ALA A 532 -14.65 25.80 -11.03
CA ALA A 532 -14.91 24.36 -11.01
C ALA A 532 -15.39 23.85 -12.39
N LEU A 533 -16.35 24.54 -13.01
CA LEU A 533 -16.96 24.18 -14.29
C LEU A 533 -16.01 24.39 -15.47
N LYS A 534 -15.04 25.31 -15.37
CA LYS A 534 -13.95 25.42 -16.36
C LYS A 534 -13.12 24.14 -16.44
N ILE A 535 -12.95 23.44 -15.32
CA ILE A 535 -12.15 22.20 -15.24
C ILE A 535 -13.01 20.97 -15.52
N ARG A 536 -14.25 20.94 -14.99
CA ARG A 536 -15.22 19.88 -15.24
C ARG A 536 -16.58 20.47 -15.64
N PRO A 537 -16.82 20.68 -16.94
CA PRO A 537 -18.04 21.36 -17.43
C PRO A 537 -19.35 20.63 -17.16
N ARG A 538 -19.31 19.31 -16.93
CA ARG A 538 -20.49 18.44 -16.76
C ARG A 538 -20.73 18.02 -15.31
N GLN A 539 -20.53 18.91 -14.35
CA GLN A 539 -20.87 18.65 -12.94
C GLN A 539 -22.28 19.17 -12.63
N ALA A 540 -23.25 18.25 -12.51
CA ALA A 540 -24.66 18.59 -12.30
C ALA A 540 -24.88 19.47 -11.06
N TRP A 541 -24.26 19.12 -9.93
CA TRP A 541 -24.38 19.91 -8.70
C TRP A 541 -23.85 21.33 -8.87
N SER A 542 -22.63 21.50 -9.38
CA SER A 542 -22.04 22.83 -9.60
C SER A 542 -22.87 23.70 -10.53
N LEU A 543 -23.43 23.13 -11.61
CA LEU A 543 -24.37 23.84 -12.49
C LEU A 543 -25.64 24.23 -11.73
N TYR A 544 -26.25 23.31 -11.00
CA TYR A 544 -27.49 23.58 -10.29
C TYR A 544 -27.31 24.68 -9.23
N ALA A 545 -26.27 24.55 -8.40
CA ALA A 545 -25.96 25.48 -7.34
C ALA A 545 -25.49 26.85 -7.86
N ARG A 546 -24.77 26.90 -8.99
CA ARG A 546 -24.50 28.14 -9.74
C ARG A 546 -25.80 28.79 -10.23
N GLY A 547 -26.76 27.99 -10.69
CA GLY A 547 -28.09 28.47 -11.08
C GLY A 547 -28.87 29.08 -9.91
N ILE A 548 -28.79 28.49 -8.71
CA ILE A 548 -29.36 29.07 -7.48
C ILE A 548 -28.66 30.38 -7.12
N ALA A 549 -27.33 30.42 -7.15
CA ALA A 549 -26.55 31.61 -6.87
C ALA A 549 -26.87 32.76 -7.85
N ALA A 550 -26.99 32.45 -9.15
CA ALA A 550 -27.35 33.38 -10.20
C ALA A 550 -28.77 33.94 -9.99
N ALA A 551 -29.74 33.10 -9.65
CA ALA A 551 -31.11 33.53 -9.34
C ALA A 551 -31.13 34.51 -8.16
N LYS A 552 -30.44 34.18 -7.07
CA LYS A 552 -30.30 35.06 -5.89
C LYS A 552 -29.59 36.37 -6.22
N ALA A 553 -28.72 36.38 -7.25
CA ALA A 553 -28.02 37.56 -7.74
C ALA A 553 -28.80 38.35 -8.83
N GLY A 554 -30.06 37.99 -9.11
CA GLY A 554 -30.88 38.66 -10.13
C GLY A 554 -30.56 38.28 -11.58
N ARG A 555 -29.72 37.26 -11.82
CA ARG A 555 -29.32 36.78 -13.15
C ARG A 555 -30.24 35.65 -13.63
N ALA A 556 -31.49 36.00 -13.95
CA ALA A 556 -32.55 35.03 -14.23
C ALA A 556 -32.29 34.12 -15.45
N ASP A 557 -31.79 34.65 -16.56
CA ASP A 557 -31.53 33.86 -17.78
C ASP A 557 -30.44 32.82 -17.56
N GLU A 558 -29.37 33.21 -16.89
CA GLU A 558 -28.29 32.31 -16.53
C GLU A 558 -28.72 31.26 -15.51
N ALA A 559 -29.57 31.63 -14.54
CA ALA A 559 -30.14 30.68 -13.60
C ALA A 559 -30.91 29.58 -14.33
N ARG A 560 -31.76 29.95 -15.31
CA ARG A 560 -32.53 29.00 -16.12
C ARG A 560 -31.62 28.11 -16.97
N ALA A 561 -30.63 28.69 -17.64
CA ALA A 561 -29.68 27.94 -18.46
C ALA A 561 -28.88 26.92 -17.64
N ASN A 562 -28.34 27.33 -16.49
CA ASN A 562 -27.58 26.44 -15.61
C ASN A 562 -28.44 25.30 -15.03
N ARG A 563 -29.67 25.60 -14.59
CA ARG A 563 -30.60 24.57 -14.09
C ARG A 563 -30.97 23.56 -15.17
N ALA A 564 -31.26 24.03 -16.39
CA ALA A 564 -31.56 23.14 -17.52
C ALA A 564 -30.37 22.23 -17.84
N ALA A 565 -29.15 22.78 -17.87
CA ALA A 565 -27.93 22.01 -18.08
C ALA A 565 -27.68 20.97 -16.97
N ALA A 566 -27.96 21.33 -15.71
CA ALA A 566 -27.83 20.42 -14.58
C ALA A 566 -28.84 19.25 -14.66
N LEU A 567 -30.11 19.56 -14.94
CA LEU A 567 -31.20 18.56 -15.04
C LEU A 567 -31.04 17.63 -16.25
N ALA A 568 -30.37 18.10 -17.31
CA ALA A 568 -29.98 17.25 -18.43
C ALA A 568 -28.88 16.22 -18.06
N ILE A 569 -28.17 16.42 -16.95
CA ILE A 569 -27.13 15.50 -16.46
C ILE A 569 -27.67 14.61 -15.33
N ASP A 570 -28.41 15.19 -14.37
CA ASP A 570 -29.05 14.47 -13.28
C ASP A 570 -30.43 15.05 -13.01
N THR A 571 -31.47 14.28 -13.33
CA THR A 571 -32.87 14.68 -13.17
C THR A 571 -33.30 14.82 -11.72
N ARG A 572 -32.55 14.25 -10.76
CA ARG A 572 -32.86 14.28 -9.31
C ARG A 572 -32.12 15.38 -8.56
N ILE A 573 -31.28 16.17 -9.24
CA ILE A 573 -30.43 17.18 -8.59
C ILE A 573 -31.23 18.24 -7.83
N GLY A 574 -32.43 18.60 -8.32
CA GLY A 574 -33.33 19.54 -7.64
C GLY A 574 -33.93 18.95 -6.35
N GLU A 575 -34.22 17.66 -6.31
CA GLU A 575 -34.66 16.99 -5.08
C GLU A 575 -33.55 16.99 -4.02
N GLN A 576 -32.30 16.80 -4.44
CA GLN A 576 -31.15 16.89 -3.55
C GLN A 576 -31.01 18.31 -2.97
N ALA A 577 -31.13 19.35 -3.80
CA ALA A 577 -31.04 20.74 -3.36
C ALA A 577 -32.15 21.10 -2.34
N LYS A 578 -33.38 20.65 -2.58
CA LYS A 578 -34.51 20.81 -1.64
C LYS A 578 -34.27 20.07 -0.33
N ARG A 579 -33.74 18.83 -0.38
CA ARG A 579 -33.48 18.01 0.82
C ARG A 579 -32.52 18.69 1.78
N ILE A 580 -31.52 19.41 1.26
CA ILE A 580 -30.61 20.19 2.10
C ILE A 580 -31.14 21.60 2.41
N GLY A 581 -32.26 22.03 1.84
CA GLY A 581 -32.88 23.34 2.10
C GLY A 581 -32.17 24.51 1.42
N LEU A 582 -31.73 24.33 0.16
CA LEU A 582 -31.27 25.45 -0.69
C LEU A 582 -32.40 26.11 -1.49
N GLU A 583 -33.51 25.40 -1.65
CA GLU A 583 -34.77 25.80 -2.26
C GLU A 583 -35.90 25.33 -1.35
#